data_AF-A0A1B6HUT9-F1
#
_entry.id   AF-A0A1B6HUT9-F1
#
_cell.length_a   1.000
_cell.length_b   1.000
_cell.length_c   1.000
_cell.angle_alpha   90.00
_cell.angle_beta   90.00
_cell.angle_gamma   90.00
#
_symmetry.space_group_name_H-M   'P 1'
#
loop_
_entity.id
_entity.type
_entity.pdbx_description
1 polymer ?
#
loop_
_entity_poly.entity_id
_entity_poly.type
_entity_poly.pdbx_seq_one_letter_code
_entity_poly.pdbx_strand_id
1 'polypeptide(L)'
;MRVSDNNNDIPFKSKANCRKFIRILQANVQCIRNKLLELEHVGESHKIDAICVSEHWMTENEIDLFVPSGYLPASFYCRREKKNGGSGIFLKSSIKFEV
;
A
#
# COMPACT_ATOMS: atom_id res chain seq x y z
N MET A 1 64.24 -0.26 3.97
CA MET A 1 63.45 0.90 3.48
C MET A 1 62.00 0.48 3.57
N ARG A 2 61.22 1.08 4.48
CA ARG A 2 59.87 0.62 4.86
C ARG A 2 58.89 0.88 3.73
N VAL A 3 58.15 -0.15 3.32
CA VAL A 3 56.96 -0.04 2.47
C VAL A 3 55.84 0.49 3.34
N SER A 4 55.27 1.63 2.97
CA SER A 4 54.16 2.28 3.67
C SER A 4 52.83 1.71 3.18
N ASP A 5 52.08 1.13 4.11
CA ASP A 5 50.71 0.65 3.94
C ASP A 5 49.76 1.83 3.67
N ASN A 6 49.19 1.89 2.47
CA ASN A 6 48.08 2.80 2.15
C ASN A 6 46.77 2.15 2.60
N ASN A 7 46.36 2.46 3.84
CA ASN A 7 45.02 2.21 4.35
C ASN A 7 44.02 3.11 3.59
N ASN A 8 43.38 2.55 2.57
CA ASN A 8 42.14 3.09 2.02
C ASN A 8 41.01 2.80 3.02
N ASP A 9 40.88 3.67 4.02
CA ASP A 9 39.71 3.72 4.88
C ASP A 9 38.52 4.23 4.06
N ILE A 10 37.81 3.27 3.46
CA ILE A 10 36.52 3.49 2.81
C ILE A 10 35.56 3.96 3.92
N PRO A 11 34.99 5.17 3.86
CA PRO A 11 34.16 5.66 4.94
C PRO A 11 32.92 4.76 5.06
N PHE A 12 32.81 4.07 6.19
CA PHE A 12 31.66 3.27 6.57
C PHE A 12 30.45 4.20 6.63
N LYS A 13 29.68 4.27 5.53
CA LYS A 13 28.43 5.03 5.47
C LYS A 13 27.55 4.56 6.63
N SER A 14 27.39 5.40 7.64
CA SER A 14 26.43 5.14 8.69
C SER A 14 25.07 4.98 8.03
N LYS A 15 24.45 3.80 8.22
CA LYS A 15 23.07 3.55 7.84
C LYS A 15 22.23 4.50 8.69
N ALA A 16 21.95 5.69 8.17
CA ALA A 16 20.98 6.59 8.77
C ALA A 16 19.69 5.78 8.96
N ASN A 17 19.28 5.58 10.20
CA ASN A 17 18.11 4.79 10.54
C ASN A 17 16.88 5.65 10.19
N CYS A 18 16.56 5.70 8.90
CA CYS A 18 15.42 6.42 8.37
C CYS A 18 14.17 5.69 8.86
N ARG A 19 13.49 6.26 9.87
CA ARG A 19 12.18 5.78 10.31
C ARG A 19 11.25 5.80 9.11
N LYS A 20 10.89 4.61 8.63
CA LYS A 20 9.85 4.46 7.60
C LYS A 20 8.50 4.67 8.27
N PHE A 21 7.86 5.78 7.96
CA PHE A 21 6.47 6.00 8.32
C PHE A 21 5.58 5.29 7.32
N ILE A 22 4.52 4.65 7.82
CA ILE A 22 3.45 4.08 6.99
C ILE A 22 2.32 5.11 6.96
N ARG A 23 1.87 5.47 5.76
CA ARG A 23 0.69 6.32 5.57
C ARG A 23 -0.51 5.47 5.20
N ILE A 24 -1.56 5.60 6.00
CA ILE A 24 -2.79 4.84 5.85
C ILE A 24 -3.92 5.82 5.54
N LEU A 25 -4.65 5.55 4.47
CA LEU A 25 -5.92 6.21 4.15
C LEU A 25 -7.06 5.29 4.57
N GLN A 26 -8.01 5.79 5.36
CA GLN A 26 -9.27 5.09 5.64
C GLN A 26 -10.41 5.90 5.00
N ALA A 27 -11.20 5.26 4.15
CA ALA A 27 -12.33 5.92 3.48
C ALA A 27 -13.56 5.01 3.40
N ASN A 28 -14.72 5.58 3.71
CA ASN A 28 -15.99 4.99 3.30
C ASN A 28 -16.26 5.41 1.85
N VAL A 29 -16.26 4.45 0.92
CA VAL A 29 -16.32 4.75 -0.52
C VAL A 29 -17.74 4.66 -1.09
N GLN A 30 -18.68 4.02 -0.38
CA GLN A 30 -20.06 3.81 -0.82
C GLN A 30 -20.16 3.40 -2.31
N CYS A 31 -19.56 2.25 -2.64
CA CYS A 31 -19.19 1.75 -3.97
C CYS A 31 -17.77 2.15 -4.38
N ILE A 32 -16.91 1.18 -4.65
CA ILE A 32 -15.54 1.47 -5.15
C ILE A 32 -15.51 1.79 -6.64
N ARG A 33 -16.48 1.27 -7.41
CA ARG A 33 -16.48 1.32 -8.89
C ARG A 33 -16.46 2.74 -9.46
N ASN A 34 -17.08 3.68 -8.75
CA ASN A 34 -17.12 5.10 -9.10
C ASN A 34 -16.07 5.95 -8.36
N LYS A 35 -15.19 5.32 -7.56
CA LYS A 35 -14.16 5.99 -6.76
C LYS A 35 -12.74 5.53 -7.04
N LEU A 36 -12.57 4.60 -7.97
CA LEU A 36 -11.26 4.04 -8.28
C LEU A 36 -10.24 5.13 -8.68
N LEU A 37 -10.61 6.01 -9.61
CA LEU A 37 -9.72 7.08 -10.09
C LEU A 37 -9.36 8.09 -8.99
N GLU A 38 -10.31 8.45 -8.11
CA GLU A 38 -10.02 9.34 -6.99
C GLU A 38 -9.09 8.67 -5.96
N LEU A 39 -9.29 7.38 -5.68
CA LEU A 39 -8.40 6.63 -4.78
C LEU A 39 -6.99 6.53 -5.34
N GLU A 40 -6.83 6.31 -6.65
CA GLU A 40 -5.54 6.31 -7.33
C GLU A 40 -4.85 7.67 -7.21
N HIS A 41 -5.59 8.74 -7.53
CA HIS A 41 -5.06 10.10 -7.46
C HIS A 41 -4.62 10.46 -6.04
N VAL A 42 -5.48 10.26 -5.04
CA VAL A 42 -5.15 10.53 -3.63
C VAL A 42 -4.00 9.66 -3.16
N GLY A 43 -4.00 8.38 -3.55
CA GLY A 43 -2.95 7.43 -3.23
C GLY A 43 -1.57 7.89 -3.69
N GLU A 44 -1.46 8.38 -4.93
CA GLU A 44 -0.21 8.88 -5.47
C GLU A 44 0.17 10.26 -4.90
N SER A 45 -0.76 11.22 -4.90
CA SER A 45 -0.52 12.60 -4.44
C SER A 45 -0.07 12.67 -2.99
N HIS A 46 -0.61 11.82 -2.13
CA HIS A 46 -0.25 11.77 -0.71
C HIS A 46 0.75 10.65 -0.38
N LYS A 47 1.19 9.90 -1.40
CA LYS A 47 2.12 8.77 -1.30
C LYS A 47 1.67 7.77 -0.23
N ILE A 48 0.40 7.40 -0.27
CA ILE A 48 -0.23 6.44 0.64
C ILE A 48 0.40 5.06 0.44
N ASP A 49 0.56 4.34 1.54
CA ASP A 49 1.13 3.00 1.58
C ASP A 49 0.03 1.93 1.69
N ALA A 50 -1.05 2.23 2.41
CA ALA A 50 -2.24 1.39 2.55
C ALA A 50 -3.53 2.19 2.35
N ILE A 51 -4.42 1.73 1.49
CA ILE A 51 -5.76 2.27 1.29
C ILE A 51 -6.76 1.27 1.88
N CYS A 52 -7.38 1.66 2.97
CA CYS A 52 -8.41 0.91 3.66
C CYS A 52 -9.78 1.47 3.27
N VAL A 53 -10.64 0.62 2.72
CA VAL A 53 -11.97 0.99 2.25
C VAL A 53 -13.06 0.29 3.05
N SER A 54 -14.14 1.00 3.33
CA SER A 54 -15.40 0.42 3.80
C SER A 54 -16.50 0.72 2.80
N GLU A 55 -17.54 -0.12 2.79
CA GLU A 55 -18.65 -0.02 1.85
C GLU A 55 -18.19 -0.07 0.39
N HIS A 56 -17.27 -0.98 0.07
CA HIS A 56 -16.75 -1.15 -1.30
C HIS A 56 -17.79 -1.75 -2.26
N TRP A 57 -18.76 -2.51 -1.74
CA TRP A 57 -19.90 -3.11 -2.45
C TRP A 57 -19.51 -4.11 -3.55
N MET A 58 -18.30 -4.66 -3.50
CA MET A 58 -17.82 -5.72 -4.38
C MET A 58 -18.20 -7.12 -3.88
N THR A 59 -18.28 -8.04 -4.82
CA THR A 59 -18.24 -9.49 -4.58
C THR A 59 -16.80 -10.01 -4.60
N GLU A 60 -16.58 -11.24 -4.12
CA GLU A 60 -15.24 -11.86 -4.08
C GLU A 60 -14.59 -11.92 -5.48
N ASN A 61 -15.38 -12.17 -6.54
CA ASN A 61 -14.91 -12.25 -7.92
C ASN A 61 -14.57 -10.88 -8.54
N GLU A 62 -14.95 -9.79 -7.89
CA GLU A 62 -14.74 -8.42 -8.40
C GLU A 62 -13.52 -7.75 -7.79
N ILE A 63 -12.92 -8.31 -6.73
CA ILE A 63 -11.82 -7.67 -5.98
C ILE A 63 -10.66 -7.31 -6.90
N ASP A 64 -10.24 -8.25 -7.75
CA ASP A 64 -9.10 -8.07 -8.66
C ASP A 64 -9.41 -7.11 -9.83
N LEU A 65 -10.69 -6.77 -10.06
CA LEU A 65 -11.11 -5.86 -11.12
C LEU A 65 -11.04 -4.38 -10.69
N PHE A 66 -11.13 -4.10 -9.38
CA PHE A 66 -11.20 -2.74 -8.84
C PHE A 66 -10.05 -2.45 -7.86
N VAL A 67 -8.84 -2.78 -8.29
CA VAL A 67 -7.60 -2.49 -7.57
C VAL A 67 -7.04 -1.14 -8.04
N PRO A 68 -6.83 -0.15 -7.16
CA PRO A 68 -6.15 1.09 -7.53
C PRO A 68 -4.75 0.81 -8.09
N SER A 69 -4.39 1.46 -9.19
CA SER A 69 -3.07 1.32 -9.82
C SER A 69 -1.91 1.50 -8.84
N GLY A 70 -0.94 0.58 -8.85
CA GLY A 70 0.20 0.56 -7.94
C GLY A 70 -0.06 -0.08 -6.57
N TYR A 71 -1.25 -0.65 -6.36
CA TYR A 71 -1.61 -1.40 -5.16
C TYR A 71 -1.92 -2.86 -5.48
N LEU A 72 -2.02 -3.67 -4.44
CA LEU A 72 -2.45 -5.07 -4.46
C LEU A 72 -3.56 -5.26 -3.43
N PRO A 73 -4.52 -6.17 -3.68
CA PRO A 73 -5.50 -6.52 -2.68
C PRO A 73 -4.83 -7.33 -1.56
N ALA A 74 -4.83 -6.78 -0.34
CA ALA A 74 -4.17 -7.41 0.81
C ALA A 74 -5.12 -8.25 1.66
N SER A 75 -6.30 -7.71 1.99
CA SER A 75 -7.30 -8.42 2.79
C SER A 75 -8.69 -7.84 2.54
N PHE A 76 -9.68 -8.71 2.31
CA PHE A 76 -11.03 -8.31 1.91
C PHE A 76 -12.09 -9.12 2.64
N TYR A 77 -13.18 -8.43 2.94
CA TYR A 77 -14.43 -9.02 3.37
C TYR A 77 -15.57 -8.51 2.48
N CYS A 78 -16.25 -9.44 1.82
CA CYS A 78 -17.44 -9.18 1.01
C CYS A 78 -18.67 -9.72 1.74
N ARG A 79 -19.75 -8.93 1.80
CA ARG A 79 -21.02 -9.44 2.35
C ARG A 79 -21.66 -10.40 1.36
N ARG A 80 -22.17 -11.53 1.86
CA ARG A 80 -22.84 -12.56 1.04
C ARG A 80 -24.37 -12.44 1.03
N GLU A 81 -24.96 -12.06 2.17
CA GLU A 81 -26.42 -12.13 2.34
C GLU A 81 -27.16 -10.80 2.07
N LYS A 82 -26.48 -9.67 2.29
CA LYS A 82 -27.08 -8.33 2.12
C LYS A 82 -26.44 -7.61 0.96
N LYS A 83 -27.26 -6.90 0.18
CA LYS A 83 -26.79 -5.93 -0.82
C LYS A 83 -25.99 -4.83 -0.10
N ASN A 84 -24.86 -4.44 -0.70
CA ASN A 84 -23.97 -3.39 -0.22
C ASN A 84 -23.26 -3.71 1.12
N GLY A 85 -22.17 -2.99 1.38
CA GLY A 85 -21.25 -3.21 2.50
C GLY A 85 -19.89 -3.78 2.05
N GLY A 86 -19.21 -4.45 2.97
CA GLY A 86 -17.85 -4.97 2.77
C GLY A 86 -16.76 -4.00 3.21
N SER A 87 -15.57 -4.53 3.45
CA SER A 87 -14.36 -3.77 3.76
C SER A 87 -13.15 -4.42 3.10
N GLY A 88 -12.10 -3.64 2.86
CA GLY A 88 -10.90 -4.13 2.21
C GLY A 88 -9.69 -3.26 2.46
N ILE A 89 -8.52 -3.85 2.30
CA ILE A 89 -7.22 -3.20 2.42
C ILE A 89 -6.49 -3.43 1.10
N PHE A 90 -6.12 -2.34 0.44
CA PHE A 90 -5.15 -2.34 -0.64
C PHE A 90 -3.81 -1.88 -0.09
N LEU A 91 -2.74 -2.57 -0.45
CA LEU A 91 -1.38 -2.23 -0.03
C LEU A 91 -0.52 -1.94 -1.25
N LYS A 92 0.38 -0.95 -1.15
CA LYS A 92 1.29 -0.61 -2.25
C LYS A 92 2.08 -1.84 -2.68
N SER A 93 2.17 -2.12 -3.99
CA SER A 93 2.76 -3.37 -4.50
C SER A 93 4.22 -3.59 -4.10
N SER A 94 4.92 -2.53 -3.70
CA SER A 94 6.31 -2.59 -3.22
C SER A 94 6.45 -3.06 -1.76
N ILE A 95 5.35 -3.20 -1.02
CA ILE A 95 5.34 -3.62 0.38
C ILE A 95 5.02 -5.11 0.47
N LYS A 96 5.91 -5.85 1.13
CA LYS A 96 5.69 -7.27 1.45
C LYS A 96 4.87 -7.39 2.74
N PHE A 97 3.90 -8.29 2.75
CA PHE A 97 3.02 -8.54 3.89
C PHE A 97 2.64 -10.03 3.95
N GLU A 98 2.11 -10.44 5.09
CA GLU A 98 1.50 -11.75 5.35
C GLU A 98 0.14 -11.52 6.04
N VAL A 99 -0.80 -12.45 5.83
CA VAL A 99 -2.18 -12.39 6.33
C VAL A 99 -2.46 -13.60 7.21
#